data_AF-A0A9E2FFG8-F1
#
_entry.id   AF-A0A9E2FFG8-F1
#
_cell.length_a   1.000
_cell.length_b   1.000
_cell.length_c   1.000
_cell.angle_alpha   90.00
_cell.angle_beta   90.00
_cell.angle_gamma   90.00
#
_symmetry.space_group_name_H-M   'P 1'
#
loop_
_entity.id
_entity.type
_entity.pdbx_description
1 polymer ?
#
loop_
_entity_poly.entity_id
_entity_poly.type
_entity_poly.pdbx_seq_one_letter_code
_entity_poly.pdbx_strand_id
1 'polypeptide(L)'
;MADELQFTDYGWFASDYKTDRLSNLCVPDGGVQTGPFGSQLHQKDYLSVGTPIITVEHLGENRIRNENVPCVSDEDRSRLSKY
;
A
#
# COMPACT_ATOMS: atom_id res chain seq x y z
N MET A 1 -12.09 -10.62 35.89
CA MET A 1 -12.72 -11.46 34.85
C MET A 1 -13.58 -10.66 33.87
N ALA A 2 -13.92 -9.39 34.14
CA ALA A 2 -14.76 -8.56 33.24
C ALA A 2 -13.96 -7.58 32.34
N ASP A 3 -12.62 -7.63 32.38
CA ASP A 3 -11.74 -6.62 31.79
C ASP A 3 -10.95 -7.13 30.57
N GLU A 4 -11.30 -8.28 30.01
CA GLU A 4 -10.57 -8.89 28.88
C GLU A 4 -11.06 -8.41 27.51
N LEU A 5 -12.24 -7.79 27.43
CA LEU A 5 -12.86 -7.42 26.17
C LEU A 5 -13.34 -5.97 26.17
N GLN A 6 -13.10 -5.29 25.05
CA GLN A 6 -13.61 -3.96 24.74
C GLN A 6 -14.52 -4.02 23.51
N PHE A 7 -15.53 -3.15 23.45
CA PHE A 7 -16.41 -3.04 22.28
C PHE A 7 -15.90 -1.96 21.33
N THR A 8 -15.84 -2.27 20.03
CA THR A 8 -15.44 -1.37 18.94
C THR A 8 -16.53 -1.34 17.87
N ASP A 9 -16.40 -0.44 16.89
CA ASP A 9 -17.29 -0.38 15.72
C ASP A 9 -17.29 -1.68 14.89
N TYR A 10 -16.30 -2.54 15.07
CA TYR A 10 -16.17 -3.83 14.39
C TYR A 10 -16.51 -5.04 15.29
N GLY A 11 -17.03 -4.79 16.50
CA GLY A 11 -17.40 -5.82 17.48
C GLY A 11 -16.47 -5.89 18.69
N TRP A 12 -16.51 -7.02 19.39
CA TRP A 12 -15.74 -7.26 20.62
C TRP A 12 -14.30 -7.68 20.30
N PHE A 13 -13.33 -6.99 20.89
CA PHE A 13 -11.89 -7.27 20.77
C PHE A 13 -11.27 -7.42 22.16
N ALA A 14 -10.08 -8.02 22.22
CA ALA A 14 -9.30 -8.05 23.44
C ALA A 14 -8.99 -6.63 23.93
N SER A 15 -9.13 -6.39 25.24
CA SER A 15 -8.98 -5.06 25.85
C SER A 15 -7.54 -4.52 25.80
N ASP A 16 -6.56 -5.40 25.62
CA ASP A 16 -5.13 -5.06 25.46
C ASP A 16 -4.77 -4.69 24.02
N TYR A 17 -5.66 -4.90 23.04
CA TYR A 17 -5.42 -4.48 21.66
C TYR A 17 -5.52 -2.96 21.55
N LYS A 18 -4.52 -2.37 20.90
CA LYS A 18 -4.48 -0.94 20.64
C LYS A 18 -5.14 -0.63 19.30
N THR A 19 -6.14 0.25 19.32
CA THR A 19 -6.72 0.84 18.11
C THR A 19 -5.93 2.08 17.72
N ASP A 20 -5.55 2.18 16.45
CA ASP A 20 -4.85 3.34 15.91
C ASP A 20 -5.23 3.56 14.44
N ARG A 21 -4.93 4.74 13.90
CA ARG A 21 -5.11 5.00 12.47
C ARG A 21 -3.95 4.37 11.70
N LEU A 22 -4.23 3.77 10.53
CA LEU A 22 -3.20 3.19 9.67
C LEU A 22 -2.05 4.19 9.39
N SER A 23 -2.38 5.46 9.15
CA SER A 23 -1.40 6.54 8.95
C SER A 23 -0.41 6.72 10.10
N ASN A 24 -0.82 6.42 11.34
CA ASN A 24 0.02 6.55 12.54
C ASN A 24 0.93 5.33 12.74
N LEU A 25 0.59 4.20 12.12
CA LEU A 25 1.35 2.95 12.19
C LEU A 25 2.39 2.85 11.07
N CYS A 26 2.22 3.61 9.99
CA CYS A 26 3.12 3.66 8.85
C CYS A 26 4.28 4.66 9.06
N VAL A 27 5.28 4.60 8.19
CA VAL A 27 6.39 5.57 8.17
C VAL A 27 5.83 7.00 8.03
N PRO A 28 6.29 7.97 8.84
CA PRO A 28 5.86 9.37 8.71
C PRO A 28 6.14 9.93 7.30
N ASP A 29 5.30 10.86 6.85
CA ASP A 29 5.50 11.63 5.61
C ASP A 29 5.69 10.78 4.33
N GLY A 30 4.89 9.71 4.19
CA GLY A 30 4.83 8.92 2.94
C GLY A 30 4.78 7.40 3.12
N GLY A 31 4.68 6.88 4.35
CA GLY A 31 4.60 5.43 4.58
C GLY A 31 3.30 4.79 4.13
N VAL A 32 2.22 5.56 4.00
CA VAL A 32 0.99 5.14 3.33
C VAL A 32 0.43 6.32 2.55
N GLN A 33 0.12 6.06 1.30
CA GLN A 33 -0.27 7.06 0.35
C GLN A 33 -1.43 6.51 -0.49
N THR A 34 -2.46 7.32 -0.66
CA THR A 34 -3.64 6.96 -1.45
C THR A 34 -3.79 7.99 -2.55
N GLY A 35 -3.81 7.53 -3.79
CA GLY A 35 -4.04 8.39 -4.93
C GLY A 35 -4.67 7.60 -6.07
N PRO A 36 -5.11 8.29 -7.12
CA PRO A 36 -5.52 7.61 -8.35
C PRO A 36 -4.26 7.24 -9.15
N PHE A 37 -3.61 6.13 -8.75
CA PHE A 37 -2.42 5.61 -9.46
C PHE A 37 -2.71 5.41 -10.95
N GLY A 38 -3.87 4.85 -11.29
CA GLY A 38 -4.26 4.55 -12.68
C GLY A 38 -4.58 5.76 -13.56
N SER A 39 -4.83 6.95 -13.00
CA SER A 39 -4.98 8.18 -13.79
C SER A 39 -3.66 8.92 -13.99
N GLN A 40 -2.67 8.66 -13.15
CA GLN A 40 -1.36 9.31 -13.20
C GLN A 40 -0.30 8.47 -13.89
N LEU A 41 -0.54 7.16 -14.03
CA LEU A 41 0.37 6.24 -14.67
C LEU A 41 -0.39 5.35 -15.65
N HIS A 42 -0.12 5.56 -16.93
CA HIS A 42 -0.72 4.78 -18.01
C HIS A 42 0.24 3.66 -18.46
N GLN A 43 -0.31 2.62 -19.08
CA GLN A 43 0.48 1.50 -19.60
C GLN A 43 1.54 1.93 -20.63
N LYS A 44 1.31 3.02 -21.36
CA LYS A 44 2.28 3.62 -22.30
C LYS A 44 3.53 4.18 -21.61
N ASP A 45 3.42 4.48 -20.31
CA ASP A 45 4.51 5.01 -19.50
C ASP A 45 5.35 3.85 -18.91
N TYR A 46 4.95 2.60 -19.15
CA TYR A 46 5.70 1.43 -18.71
C TYR A 46 6.93 1.20 -19.58
N LEU A 47 8.03 0.91 -18.91
CA LEU A 47 9.33 0.59 -19.49
C LEU A 47 9.71 -0.86 -19.15
N SER A 48 10.62 -1.41 -19.95
CA SER A 48 11.20 -2.73 -19.71
C SER A 48 12.29 -2.73 -18.63
N VAL A 49 12.88 -1.57 -18.34
CA VAL A 49 13.95 -1.38 -17.35
C VAL A 49 13.66 -0.10 -16.57
N GLY A 50 13.82 -0.14 -15.25
CA GLY A 50 13.61 1.00 -14.37
C GLY A 50 13.18 0.55 -12.97
N THR A 51 12.38 1.39 -12.31
CA THR A 51 11.79 1.04 -11.00
C THR A 51 10.56 0.16 -11.21
N PRO A 52 10.51 -1.07 -10.65
CA PRO A 52 9.40 -1.99 -10.85
C PRO A 52 8.15 -1.53 -10.09
N ILE A 53 6.97 -1.80 -10.68
CA ILE A 53 5.67 -1.50 -10.10
C ILE A 53 4.87 -2.78 -9.90
N ILE A 54 4.28 -2.91 -8.71
CA ILE A 54 3.37 -4.00 -8.36
C ILE A 54 1.94 -3.54 -8.65
N THR A 55 1.34 -4.13 -9.69
CA THR A 55 -0.09 -4.00 -9.99
C THR A 55 -0.89 -5.18 -9.41
N VAL A 56 -2.22 -5.15 -9.54
CA VAL A 56 -3.13 -6.22 -9.06
C VAL A 56 -2.74 -7.60 -9.62
N GLU A 57 -2.25 -7.67 -10.85
CA GLU A 57 -1.83 -8.92 -11.52
C GLU A 57 -0.66 -9.63 -10.82
N HIS A 58 0.12 -8.87 -10.04
CA HIS A 58 1.28 -9.36 -9.30
C HIS A 58 0.93 -9.83 -7.88
N LEU A 59 -0.30 -9.60 -7.42
CA LEU A 59 -0.75 -10.09 -6.11
C LEU A 59 -1.14 -11.57 -6.23
N GLY A 60 -0.32 -12.44 -5.67
CA GLY A 60 -0.60 -13.87 -5.54
C GLY A 60 -1.22 -14.23 -4.19
N GLU A 61 -1.31 -15.53 -3.91
CA GLU A 61 -1.77 -16.02 -2.62
C GLU A 61 -0.72 -15.73 -1.53
N ASN A 62 -0.92 -14.63 -0.81
CA ASN A 62 -0.02 -14.19 0.26
C ASN A 62 1.44 -14.03 -0.19
N ARG A 63 1.66 -13.68 -1.47
CA ARG A 63 2.98 -13.49 -2.08
C ARG A 63 2.91 -12.49 -3.24
N ILE A 64 4.02 -11.82 -3.51
CA ILE A 64 4.20 -10.98 -4.70
C ILE A 64 4.81 -11.85 -5.81
N ARG A 65 4.20 -11.82 -6.98
CA ARG A 65 4.67 -12.44 -8.22
C ARG A 65 5.59 -11.45 -8.94
N ASN A 66 6.78 -11.90 -9.33
CA ASN A 66 7.82 -11.05 -9.91
C ASN A 66 7.96 -11.26 -11.43
N GLU A 67 7.06 -12.00 -12.07
CA GLU A 67 7.07 -12.22 -13.50
C GLU A 67 6.49 -11.02 -14.26
N ASN A 68 7.18 -10.54 -15.30
CA ASN A 68 6.72 -9.48 -16.20
C ASN A 68 6.32 -8.15 -15.50
N VAL A 69 6.94 -7.83 -14.36
CA VAL A 69 6.69 -6.57 -13.66
C VAL A 69 6.99 -5.36 -14.55
N PRO A 70 6.00 -4.48 -14.80
CA PRO A 70 6.24 -3.25 -15.54
C PRO A 70 7.15 -2.34 -14.72
N CYS A 71 8.04 -1.64 -15.39
CA CYS A 71 8.90 -0.64 -14.76
C CYS A 71 8.46 0.77 -15.15
N VAL A 72 8.91 1.77 -14.39
CA VAL A 72 8.81 3.20 -14.75
C VAL A 72 10.18 3.86 -14.69
N SER A 73 10.30 5.00 -15.37
CA SER A 73 11.52 5.79 -15.32
C SER A 73 11.72 6.46 -13.95
N ASP A 74 12.92 6.98 -13.72
CA ASP A 74 13.22 7.73 -12.50
C ASP A 74 12.45 9.05 -12.44
N GLU A 75 12.16 9.68 -13.59
CA GLU A 75 11.31 10.87 -13.68
C GLU A 75 9.88 10.56 -13.22
N ASP A 76 9.30 9.45 -13.69
CA ASP A 76 7.96 9.04 -13.29
C ASP A 76 7.91 8.64 -11.82
N ARG A 77 8.93 7.94 -11.33
CA ARG A 77 9.08 7.64 -9.90
C ARG A 77 9.10 8.92 -9.05
N SER A 78 9.88 9.92 -9.45
CA SER A 78 9.98 11.22 -8.76
C SER A 78 8.67 12.01 -8.83
N ARG A 79 7.95 11.94 -9.95
CA ARG A 79 6.63 12.54 -10.12
C ARG A 79 5.59 11.91 -9.20
N LEU A 80 5.62 10.57 -9.06
CA LEU A 80 4.71 9.80 -8.23
C LEU A 80 5.01 9.90 -6.73
N SER A 81 6.24 10.24 -6.32
CA SER A 81 6.63 10.28 -4.90
C SER A 81 5.95 11.37 -4.07
N LYS A 82 5.22 12.30 -4.72
CA LYS A 82 4.50 13.38 -4.05
C LYS A 82 3.14 12.97 -3.48
N TYR A 83 2.67 11.77 -3.80
CA TYR A 83 1.34 11.30 -3.47
C TYR A 83 1.36 10.15 -2.52
#